data_AF-A0A497MPD8-F1
#
_entry.id   AF-A0A497MPD8-F1
#
_cell.length_a   1.000
_cell.length_b   1.000
_cell.length_c   1.000
_cell.angle_alpha   90.00
_cell.angle_beta   90.00
_cell.angle_gamma   90.00
#
_symmetry.space_group_name_H-M   'P 1'
#
loop_
_entity.id
_entity.type
_entity.pdbx_description
1 polymer ?
#
loop_
_entity_poly.entity_id
_entity_poly.type
_entity_poly.pdbx_seq_one_letter_code
_entity_poly.pdbx_strand_id
1 'polypeptide(L)'
;AEAVASKLVEWLYRLPTARVVGEGVQLALEAGGVKLAYNLALTDCYVLAVSKLYGCTAVFKKREREMLRNIGELERNYKLLFLEDYR
;
A
#
# COMPACT_ATOMS: atom_id res chain seq x y z
N ALA A 1 -23.62 -8.89 2.44
CA ALA A 1 -22.25 -8.34 2.57
C ALA A 1 -21.21 -9.42 2.28
N GLU A 2 -21.24 -10.54 2.98
CA GLU A 2 -20.30 -11.66 2.82
C GLU A 2 -20.21 -12.20 1.37
N ALA A 3 -21.35 -12.52 0.74
CA ALA A 3 -21.36 -13.01 -0.65
C ALA A 3 -20.72 -12.03 -1.66
N VAL A 4 -20.83 -10.72 -1.41
CA VAL A 4 -20.22 -9.70 -2.27
C VAL A 4 -18.72 -9.64 -2.03
N ALA A 5 -18.28 -9.71 -0.77
CA ALA A 5 -16.86 -9.73 -0.42
C ALA A 5 -16.16 -10.95 -1.04
N SER A 6 -16.72 -12.16 -0.89
CA SER A 6 -16.15 -13.37 -1.49
C SER A 6 -16.04 -13.26 -3.01
N LYS A 7 -17.09 -12.74 -3.68
CA LYS A 7 -17.06 -12.52 -5.13
C LYS A 7 -15.94 -11.58 -5.56
N LEU A 8 -15.71 -10.49 -4.82
CA LEU A 8 -14.65 -9.53 -5.13
C LEU A 8 -13.26 -10.11 -4.91
N VAL A 9 -13.06 -10.84 -3.81
CA VAL A 9 -11.79 -11.52 -3.51
C VAL A 9 -11.51 -12.57 -4.58
N GLU A 10 -12.46 -13.47 -4.86
CA GLU A 10 -12.29 -14.48 -5.90
C GLU A 10 -11.99 -13.86 -7.26
N TRP A 11 -12.66 -12.77 -7.61
CA TRP A 11 -12.38 -12.05 -8.85
C TRP A 11 -10.93 -11.55 -8.89
N LEU A 12 -10.43 -10.92 -7.82
CA LEU A 12 -9.04 -10.45 -7.73
C LEU A 12 -8.03 -11.60 -7.89
N TYR A 13 -8.26 -12.73 -7.23
CA TYR A 13 -7.38 -13.90 -7.30
C TYR A 13 -7.38 -14.59 -8.67
N ARG A 14 -8.41 -14.38 -9.50
CA ARG A 14 -8.51 -14.95 -10.85
C ARG A 14 -7.91 -14.05 -11.94
N LEU A 15 -7.50 -12.82 -11.63
CA LEU A 15 -6.92 -11.91 -12.61
C LEU A 15 -5.48 -12.34 -12.94
N PRO A 16 -5.14 -12.65 -14.21
CA PRO A 16 -3.78 -13.04 -14.60
C PRO A 16 -2.76 -11.91 -14.47
N THR A 17 -3.23 -10.66 -14.37
CA THR A 17 -2.43 -9.45 -14.21
C THR A 17 -2.28 -9.02 -12.75
N ALA A 18 -2.90 -9.72 -11.80
CA ALA A 18 -2.81 -9.42 -10.38
C ALA A 18 -2.05 -10.53 -9.66
N ARG A 19 -1.21 -10.12 -8.70
CA ARG A 19 -0.56 -11.04 -7.76
C ARG A 19 -0.92 -10.60 -6.37
N VAL A 20 -1.58 -11.48 -5.61
CA VAL A 20 -1.84 -11.23 -4.20
C VAL A 20 -0.58 -11.56 -3.39
N VAL A 21 -0.18 -10.62 -2.54
CA VAL A 21 0.98 -10.73 -1.65
C VAL A 21 0.51 -10.47 -0.22
N GLY A 22 1.00 -11.19 0.78
CA GLY A 22 0.49 -10.99 2.15
C GLY A 22 0.94 -11.94 3.26
N GLU A 23 1.66 -13.02 2.97
CA GLU A 23 1.84 -14.11 3.96
C GLU A 23 3.18 -14.10 4.72
N GLY A 24 4.07 -13.12 4.43
CA GLY A 24 5.41 -13.10 5.01
C GLY A 24 5.52 -12.27 6.29
N VAL A 25 6.16 -12.82 7.34
CA VAL A 25 6.54 -12.09 8.57
C VAL A 25 7.33 -10.81 8.24
N GLN A 26 8.19 -10.86 7.22
CA GLN A 26 8.96 -9.71 6.76
C GLN A 26 8.08 -8.54 6.31
N LEU A 27 6.95 -8.81 5.65
CA LEU A 27 6.02 -7.76 5.22
C LEU A 27 5.35 -7.09 6.43
N ALA A 28 4.96 -7.88 7.44
CA ALA A 28 4.38 -7.36 8.67
C ALA A 28 5.40 -6.52 9.47
N LEU A 29 6.66 -6.96 9.55
CA LEU A 29 7.73 -6.21 10.21
C LEU A 29 8.01 -4.88 9.50
N GLU A 30 8.09 -4.89 8.17
CA GLU A 30 8.30 -3.67 7.39
C GLU A 30 7.11 -2.70 7.55
N ALA A 31 5.87 -3.19 7.47
CA ALA A 31 4.69 -2.36 7.71
C ALA A 31 4.66 -1.78 9.14
N GLY A 32 5.08 -2.55 10.14
CA GLY A 32 5.26 -2.06 11.51
C GLY A 32 6.30 -0.96 11.62
N GLY A 33 7.43 -1.10 10.93
CA GLY A 33 8.47 -0.07 10.84
C GLY A 33 7.94 1.23 10.21
N VAL A 34 7.21 1.12 9.10
CA VAL A 34 6.55 2.26 8.43
C VAL A 34 5.56 2.95 9.38
N LYS A 35 4.75 2.18 10.11
CA LYS A 35 3.79 2.71 11.08
C LYS A 35 4.48 3.52 12.18
N LEU A 36 5.59 3.01 12.72
CA LEU A 36 6.36 3.70 13.75
C LEU A 36 7.04 4.98 13.22
N ALA A 37 7.59 4.93 12.01
CA ALA A 37 8.29 6.06 11.40
C ALA A 37 7.35 7.21 11.00
N TYR A 38 6.21 6.88 10.40
CA TYR A 38 5.36 7.88 9.72
C TYR A 38 3.97 8.06 10.33
N ASN A 39 3.57 7.21 11.28
CA ASN A 39 2.27 7.21 11.93
C ASN A 39 1.06 7.22 10.97
N LEU A 40 1.16 6.46 9.88
CA LEU A 40 0.08 6.31 8.88
C LEU A 40 -0.93 5.23 9.27
N ALA A 41 -2.07 5.16 8.60
CA ALA A 41 -2.97 4.01 8.70
C ALA A 41 -2.23 2.69 8.38
N LEU A 42 -2.55 1.62 9.10
CA LEU A 42 -1.85 0.33 8.95
C LEU A 42 -1.99 -0.21 7.52
N THR A 43 -3.16 -0.04 6.91
CA THR A 43 -3.41 -0.41 5.50
C THR A 43 -2.46 0.28 4.55
N ASP A 44 -2.20 1.58 4.73
CA ASP A 44 -1.27 2.36 3.91
C ASP A 44 0.18 1.93 4.16
N CYS A 45 0.50 1.56 5.40
CA CYS A 45 1.82 1.02 5.75
C CYS A 45 2.13 -0.27 4.98
N TYR A 46 1.14 -1.16 4.81
CA TYR A 46 1.29 -2.36 4.01
C TYR A 46 1.54 -2.04 2.53
N VAL A 47 0.89 -1.02 1.97
CA VAL A 47 1.13 -0.58 0.59
C VAL A 47 2.58 -0.11 0.40
N LEU A 48 3.10 0.69 1.34
CA LEU A 48 4.49 1.16 1.32
C LEU A 48 5.49 0.01 1.53
N ALA A 49 5.20 -0.89 2.45
CA ALA A 49 6.03 -2.06 2.71
C ALA A 49 6.14 -2.98 1.49
N VAL A 50 5.02 -3.24 0.80
CA VAL A 50 5.01 -3.99 -0.47
C VAL A 50 5.84 -3.25 -1.52
N SER A 51 5.67 -1.94 -1.68
CA SER A 51 6.44 -1.14 -2.63
C SER A 51 7.95 -1.27 -2.41
N LYS A 52 8.39 -1.22 -1.15
CA LYS A 52 9.80 -1.34 -0.80
C LYS A 52 10.35 -2.76 -0.99
N LEU A 53 9.63 -3.79 -0.53
CA LEU A 53 10.09 -5.18 -0.62
C LEU A 53 10.11 -5.72 -2.04
N TYR A 54 9.17 -5.30 -2.88
CA TYR A 54 9.02 -5.79 -4.25
C TYR A 54 9.50 -4.78 -5.31
N GLY A 55 9.98 -3.61 -4.90
CA GLY A 55 10.49 -2.55 -5.78
C GLY A 55 9.44 -1.94 -6.72
N CYS A 56 8.14 -2.13 -6.42
CA CYS A 56 7.01 -1.67 -7.22
C CYS A 56 6.51 -0.28 -6.79
N THR A 57 5.65 0.33 -7.60
CA THR A 57 5.07 1.65 -7.30
C THR A 57 3.89 1.50 -6.35
N ALA A 58 3.93 2.20 -5.22
CA ALA A 58 2.80 2.37 -4.32
C ALA A 58 1.84 3.42 -4.89
N VAL A 59 0.63 2.98 -5.24
CA VAL A 59 -0.40 3.84 -5.83
C VAL A 59 -1.44 4.19 -4.78
N PHE A 60 -1.65 5.50 -4.60
CA PHE A 60 -2.66 6.05 -3.71
C PHE A 60 -3.65 6.90 -4.51
N LYS A 61 -4.91 6.94 -4.05
CA LYS A 61 -5.94 7.76 -4.70
C LYS A 61 -5.61 9.26 -4.62
N LYS A 62 -5.12 9.71 -3.47
CA LYS A 62 -4.78 11.10 -3.13
C LYS A 62 -3.79 11.11 -1.97
N ARG A 63 -3.15 12.23 -1.69
CA ARG A 63 -2.34 12.44 -0.50
C ARG A 63 -3.26 12.55 0.73
N GLU A 64 -3.11 11.61 1.66
CA GLU A 64 -3.84 11.66 2.93
C GLU A 64 -3.20 12.64 3.91
N ARG A 65 -4.00 13.22 4.81
CA ARG A 65 -3.54 14.24 5.77
C ARG A 65 -2.35 13.79 6.61
N GLU A 66 -2.31 12.51 6.96
CA GLU A 66 -1.21 11.91 7.74
C GLU A 66 0.10 11.89 6.94
N MET A 67 0.03 11.61 5.63
CA MET A 67 1.19 11.57 4.75
C MET A 67 1.83 12.94 4.55
N LEU A 68 1.02 14.01 4.50
CA LEU A 68 1.52 15.38 4.27
C LEU A 68 2.57 15.82 5.29
N ARG A 69 2.53 15.30 6.52
CA ARG A 69 3.49 15.62 7.57
C ARG A 69 4.92 15.18 7.21
N ASN A 70 5.03 14.08 6.48
CA ASN A 70 6.31 13.41 6.17
C ASN A 70 6.46 13.18 4.65
N ILE A 71 5.71 13.90 3.81
CA ILE A 71 5.59 13.59 2.37
C ILE A 71 6.94 13.63 1.65
N GLY A 72 7.80 14.59 1.98
CA GLY A 72 9.12 14.71 1.37
C GLY A 72 10.06 13.55 1.70
N GLU A 73 9.87 12.90 2.85
CA GLU A 73 10.64 11.69 3.19
C GLU A 73 10.02 10.45 2.51
N LEU A 74 8.69 10.37 2.50
CA LEU A 74 7.95 9.30 1.83
C LEU A 74 8.27 9.25 0.33
N GLU A 75 8.31 10.40 -0.35
CA GLU A 75 8.66 10.50 -1.78
C GLU A 75 10.12 10.16 -2.09
N ARG A 76 11.03 10.30 -1.11
CA ARG A 76 12.44 9.90 -1.26
C ARG A 76 12.66 8.40 -1.05
N ASN A 77 11.94 7.82 -0.10
CA ASN A 77 12.14 6.44 0.33
C ASN A 77 11.27 5.43 -0.43
N TYR A 78 10.16 5.88 -1.04
CA TYR A 78 9.20 5.01 -1.72
C TYR A 78 8.86 5.53 -3.12
N LYS A 79 8.59 4.60 -4.04
CA LYS A 79 8.08 4.93 -5.38
C LYS A 79 6.58 5.22 -5.27
N LEU A 80 6.22 6.48 -5.07
CA LEU A 80 4.84 6.90 -4.88
C LEU A 80 4.21 7.42 -6.17
N LEU A 81 2.93 7.11 -6.34
CA LEU A 81 2.09 7.69 -7.37
C LEU A 81 0.73 8.05 -6.76
N PHE A 82 0.32 9.30 -6.92
CA PHE A 82 -1.00 9.76 -6.49
C PHE A 82 -1.89 9.98 -7.71
N LEU A 83 -3.04 9.30 -7.75
CA LEU A 83 -3.97 9.39 -8.88
C LEU A 83 -4.62 10.78 -9.01
N GLU A 84 -4.61 11.58 -7.95
CA GLU A 84 -5.10 12.98 -7.99
C GLU A 84 -4.27 13.87 -8.93
N ASP A 85 -3.02 13.51 -9.21
CA ASP A 85 -2.11 14.29 -10.08
C ASP A 85 -2.41 14.12 -11.57
N TYR A 86 -3.24 13.14 -11.95
CA TYR A 86 -3.58 12.79 -13.34
C TYR A 86 -5.00 13.23 -13.73
N ARG A 87 -5.57 14.20 -13.02
CA ARG A 87 -6.93 14.72 -13.23
C ARG A 87 -6.98 15.88 -14.21
#